data_AF-A0A742L143-F1
#
_entry.id   AF-A0A742L143-F1
#
_cell.length_a   1.000
_cell.length_b   1.000
_cell.length_c   1.000
_cell.angle_alpha   90.00
_cell.angle_beta   90.00
_cell.angle_gamma   90.00
#
_symmetry.space_group_name_H-M   'P 1'
#
loop_
_entity.id
_entity.type
_entity.pdbx_description
1 polymer ?
#
loop_
_entity_poly.entity_id
_entity_poly.type
_entity_poly.pdbx_seq_one_letter_code
_entity_poly.pdbx_strand_id
1 'polypeptide(L)'
;MNISQASRILGYTSPAGLAARLKKNEVQPGSDISHYTVQRIFKKKENPPGIIKIKPVKNRQDVSDYLSGDKIQCLECGKMFQTLGTHLLKIHGMTAAEYRERFNLPAETPLAGVAYRQAQRDKMNRLIKDGVITHWHLADAVEKARTAGRGRRREFDLAEQKERIKRNSHYKERTLPPGSKRADGRDADRFREYQRARRAQKKGNGVLMAEYLEKYPKGTPW
;
A
#
# COMPACT_ATOMS: atom_id res chain seq x y z
N MET A 1 28.63 -32.59 41.21
CA MET A 1 27.27 -32.45 40.65
C MET A 1 27.18 -33.25 39.35
N ASN A 2 26.12 -34.04 39.12
CA ASN A 2 26.01 -34.86 37.90
C ASN A 2 25.54 -34.01 36.70
N ILE A 3 25.95 -34.36 35.47
CA ILE A 3 25.62 -33.67 34.22
C ILE A 3 24.10 -33.50 34.06
N SER A 4 23.30 -34.51 34.44
CA SER A 4 21.83 -34.43 34.39
C SER A 4 21.23 -33.41 35.37
N GLN A 5 21.87 -33.19 36.52
CA GLN A 5 21.44 -32.14 37.45
C GLN A 5 21.90 -30.77 36.93
N ALA A 6 23.15 -30.67 36.46
CA ALA A 6 23.70 -29.44 35.90
C ALA A 6 22.91 -28.95 34.67
N SER A 7 22.46 -29.86 33.81
CA SER A 7 21.67 -29.51 32.63
C SER A 7 20.32 -28.88 32.99
N ARG A 8 19.68 -29.35 34.07
CA ARG A 8 18.42 -28.76 34.55
C ARG A 8 18.63 -27.36 35.12
N ILE A 9 19.69 -27.16 35.92
CA ILE A 9 20.00 -25.85 36.51
C ILE A 9 20.38 -24.82 35.44
N LEU A 10 21.14 -25.22 34.42
CA LEU A 10 21.61 -24.35 33.34
C LEU A 10 20.57 -24.12 32.22
N GLY A 11 19.36 -24.69 32.35
CA GLY A 11 18.24 -24.48 31.42
C GLY A 11 18.28 -25.29 30.12
N TYR A 12 18.99 -26.42 30.08
CA TYR A 12 19.00 -27.32 28.92
C TYR A 12 17.78 -28.25 28.90
N THR A 13 17.24 -28.49 27.71
CA THR A 13 16.10 -29.41 27.49
C THR A 13 16.50 -30.89 27.62
N SER A 14 17.77 -31.23 27.33
CA SER A 14 18.29 -32.58 27.50
C SER A 14 19.73 -32.56 28.05
N PRO A 15 20.12 -33.56 28.87
CA PRO A 15 21.49 -33.67 29.38
C PRO A 15 22.52 -33.90 28.27
N ALA A 16 22.11 -34.54 27.17
CA ALA A 16 22.94 -34.73 25.98
C ALA A 16 23.38 -33.39 25.36
N GLY A 17 22.51 -32.37 25.37
CA GLY A 17 22.83 -31.05 24.84
C GLY A 17 23.94 -30.34 25.61
N LEU A 18 23.92 -30.42 26.94
CA LEU A 18 25.00 -29.89 27.79
C LEU A 18 26.29 -30.71 27.59
N ALA A 19 26.20 -32.04 27.60
CA ALA A 19 27.34 -32.93 27.42
C ALA A 19 28.07 -32.71 26.08
N ALA A 20 27.32 -32.56 24.98
CA ALA A 20 27.89 -32.27 23.67
C ALA A 20 28.62 -30.93 23.64
N ARG A 21 28.11 -29.92 24.34
CA ARG A 21 28.72 -28.57 24.40
C ARG A 21 29.98 -28.54 25.25
N LEU A 22 29.99 -29.26 26.38
CA LEU A 22 31.17 -29.42 27.22
C LEU A 22 32.27 -30.21 26.49
N LYS A 23 31.89 -31.27 25.75
CA LYS A 23 32.83 -32.04 24.92
C LYS A 23 33.43 -31.20 23.80
N LYS A 24 32.61 -30.38 23.13
CA LYS A 24 33.07 -29.49 22.06
C LYS A 24 34.08 -28.45 22.54
N ASN A 25 33.93 -27.98 23.77
CA ASN A 25 34.81 -26.98 24.39
C ASN A 25 35.91 -27.61 25.26
N GLU A 26 36.09 -28.94 25.20
CA GLU A 26 37.14 -29.69 25.90
C GLU A 26 37.22 -29.38 27.41
N VAL A 27 36.06 -29.17 28.05
CA VAL A 27 35.99 -28.84 29.48
C VAL A 27 36.32 -30.07 30.31
N GLN A 28 37.28 -29.92 31.23
CA GLN A 28 37.73 -31.01 32.09
C GLN A 28 36.71 -31.32 33.21
N PRO A 29 36.60 -32.58 33.65
CA PRO A 29 35.77 -32.94 34.80
C PRO A 29 36.18 -32.15 36.05
N GLY A 30 35.24 -31.41 36.64
CA GLY A 30 35.48 -30.60 37.85
C GLY A 30 35.72 -29.10 37.59
N SER A 31 35.81 -28.66 36.33
CA SER A 31 35.83 -27.22 36.00
C SER A 31 34.48 -26.54 36.23
N ASP A 32 34.49 -25.22 36.42
CA ASP A 32 33.26 -24.43 36.56
C ASP A 32 32.48 -24.38 35.24
N ILE A 33 31.20 -24.76 35.31
CA ILE A 33 30.26 -24.81 34.18
C ILE A 33 29.11 -23.79 34.33
N SER A 34 29.17 -22.90 35.32
CA SER A 34 28.15 -21.88 35.60
C SER A 34 27.82 -20.99 34.39
N HIS A 35 28.82 -20.67 33.57
CA HIS A 35 28.67 -19.82 32.38
C HIS A 35 28.02 -20.51 31.17
N TYR A 36 27.84 -21.83 31.21
CA TYR A 36 27.28 -22.61 30.09
C TYR A 36 25.75 -22.54 30.00
N THR A 37 25.11 -21.44 30.39
CA THR A 37 23.64 -21.30 30.35
C THR A 37 23.10 -21.30 28.92
N VAL A 38 21.90 -21.87 28.74
CA VAL A 38 21.16 -21.69 27.48
C VAL A 38 20.54 -20.31 27.48
N GLN A 39 21.33 -19.29 27.12
CA GLN A 39 20.73 -18.05 26.66
C GLN A 39 19.96 -18.40 25.39
N ARG A 40 18.62 -18.46 25.48
CA ARG A 40 17.73 -18.38 24.32
C ARG A 40 17.90 -16.99 23.72
N ILE A 41 19.04 -16.76 23.07
CA ILE A 41 19.22 -15.62 22.20
C ILE A 41 18.32 -15.94 21.02
N PHE A 42 17.08 -15.45 21.06
CA PHE A 42 16.38 -15.08 19.84
C PHE A 42 17.31 -14.06 19.18
N LYS A 43 18.27 -14.55 18.37
CA LYS A 43 19.02 -13.69 17.47
C LYS A 43 17.96 -13.14 16.54
N LYS A 44 17.40 -11.99 16.91
CA LYS A 44 16.87 -11.02 15.97
C LYS A 44 18.00 -10.91 14.95
N LYS A 45 17.80 -11.47 13.76
CA LYS A 45 18.76 -11.26 12.68
C LYS A 45 18.70 -9.76 12.43
N GLU A 46 19.56 -9.02 13.09
CA GLU A 46 19.84 -7.66 12.70
C GLU A 46 20.25 -7.72 11.24
N ASN A 47 19.53 -6.95 10.43
CA ASN A 47 19.71 -6.95 8.99
C ASN A 47 21.19 -6.67 8.70
N PRO A 48 21.84 -7.44 7.79
CA PRO A 48 23.21 -7.16 7.42
C PRO A 48 23.33 -5.69 6.95
N PRO A 49 24.40 -4.98 7.33
CA PRO A 49 24.60 -3.58 6.99
C PRO A 49 24.79 -3.45 5.47
N GLY A 50 23.72 -3.03 4.79
CA GLY A 50 23.68 -2.88 3.33
C GLY A 50 22.27 -2.63 2.82
N ILE A 51 21.43 -1.93 3.59
CA ILE A 51 20.04 -1.63 3.23
C ILE A 51 20.06 -0.56 2.14
N ILE A 52 20.00 -0.98 0.87
CA ILE A 52 19.62 -0.09 -0.22
C ILE A 52 18.12 0.15 -0.05
N LYS A 53 17.75 1.16 0.73
CA LYS A 53 16.36 1.63 0.79
C LYS A 53 16.02 2.20 -0.58
N ILE A 54 15.27 1.44 -1.37
CA ILE A 54 14.84 1.90 -2.70
C ILE A 54 13.79 2.99 -2.48
N LYS A 55 13.91 4.08 -3.24
CA LYS A 55 13.01 5.24 -3.13
C LYS A 55 11.56 4.83 -3.43
N PRO A 56 10.57 5.49 -2.81
CA PRO A 56 9.16 5.21 -3.06
C PRO A 56 8.80 5.47 -4.53
N VAL A 57 7.83 4.70 -5.03
CA VAL A 57 7.33 4.79 -6.39
C VAL A 57 6.64 6.13 -6.61
N LYS A 58 7.01 6.84 -7.67
CA LYS A 58 6.49 8.18 -8.00
C LYS A 58 5.41 8.12 -9.07
N ASN A 59 5.61 7.29 -10.09
CA ASN A 59 4.75 7.21 -11.25
C ASN A 59 4.17 5.81 -11.45
N ARG A 60 3.10 5.72 -12.24
CA ARG A 60 2.50 4.45 -12.64
C ARG A 60 3.45 3.58 -13.46
N GLN A 61 4.33 4.21 -14.25
CA GLN A 61 5.36 3.51 -15.01
C GLN A 61 6.35 2.78 -14.08
N ASP A 62 6.82 3.43 -13.02
CA ASP A 62 7.72 2.80 -12.04
C ASP A 62 7.08 1.56 -11.40
N VAL A 63 5.75 1.57 -11.17
CA VAL A 63 5.02 0.38 -10.67
C VAL A 63 5.04 -0.73 -11.72
N SER A 64 4.81 -0.39 -12.99
CA SER A 64 4.84 -1.36 -14.09
C SER A 64 6.23 -1.98 -14.24
N ASP A 65 7.26 -1.14 -14.22
CA ASP A 65 8.65 -1.56 -14.37
C ASP A 65 9.06 -2.47 -13.21
N TYR A 66 8.65 -2.13 -11.98
CA TYR A 66 8.84 -2.96 -10.79
C TYR A 66 8.19 -4.34 -10.89
N LEU A 67 7.06 -4.45 -11.57
CA LEU A 67 6.29 -5.69 -11.72
C LEU A 67 6.64 -6.51 -12.96
N SER A 68 7.50 -5.99 -13.84
CA SER A 68 7.81 -6.60 -15.14
C SER A 68 8.68 -7.85 -15.02
N GLY A 69 9.44 -7.99 -13.93
CA GLY A 69 10.36 -9.13 -13.74
C GLY A 69 9.69 -10.45 -13.35
N ASP A 70 10.36 -11.56 -13.69
CA ASP A 70 9.95 -12.91 -13.28
C ASP A 70 9.94 -13.10 -11.76
N LYS A 71 10.84 -12.39 -11.09
CA LYS A 71 10.93 -12.28 -9.63
C LYS A 71 10.71 -10.83 -9.24
N ILE A 72 10.14 -10.65 -8.06
CA ILE A 72 9.85 -9.35 -7.48
C ILE A 72 10.92 -8.96 -6.45
N GLN A 73 11.37 -7.72 -6.49
CA GLN A 73 12.36 -7.19 -5.56
C GLN A 73 11.70 -6.68 -4.27
N CYS A 74 12.25 -6.98 -3.10
CA CYS A 74 11.82 -6.32 -1.87
C CYS A 74 12.43 -4.91 -1.79
N LEU A 75 11.60 -3.87 -1.80
CA LEU A 75 11.99 -2.47 -1.62
C LEU A 75 12.59 -2.12 -0.24
N GLU A 76 12.42 -2.99 0.78
CA GLU A 76 13.08 -2.82 2.09
C GLU A 76 14.48 -3.44 2.14
N CYS A 77 14.68 -4.64 1.57
CA CYS A 77 15.95 -5.38 1.71
C CYS A 77 16.71 -5.62 0.39
N GLY A 78 16.16 -5.22 -0.75
CA GLY A 78 16.76 -5.35 -2.08
C GLY A 78 16.79 -6.76 -2.68
N LYS A 79 16.36 -7.79 -1.93
CA LYS A 79 16.42 -9.20 -2.36
C LYS A 79 15.28 -9.57 -3.32
N MET A 80 15.56 -10.54 -4.20
CA MET A 80 14.60 -11.03 -5.20
C MET A 80 13.86 -12.27 -4.71
N PHE A 81 12.53 -12.28 -4.85
CA PHE A 81 11.66 -13.38 -4.43
C PHE A 81 10.63 -13.72 -5.51
N GLN A 82 10.06 -14.92 -5.47
CA GLN A 82 8.88 -15.23 -6.31
C GLN A 82 7.62 -14.54 -5.76
N THR A 83 7.46 -14.55 -4.44
CA THR A 83 6.38 -13.88 -3.70
C THR A 83 6.94 -13.17 -2.48
N LEU A 84 6.44 -11.96 -2.19
CA LEU A 84 6.90 -11.18 -1.03
C LEU A 84 6.09 -11.46 0.24
N GLY A 85 4.86 -11.97 0.15
CA GLY A 85 3.95 -12.07 1.31
C GLY A 85 4.58 -12.75 2.54
N THR A 86 5.16 -13.94 2.35
CA THR A 86 5.84 -14.68 3.42
C THR A 86 7.10 -13.97 3.93
N HIS A 87 7.83 -13.31 3.04
CA HIS A 87 9.05 -12.59 3.37
C HIS A 87 8.76 -11.35 4.23
N LEU A 88 7.75 -10.57 3.85
CA LEU A 88 7.32 -9.38 4.58
C LEU A 88 6.92 -9.73 6.03
N LEU A 89 6.14 -10.78 6.20
CA LEU A 89 5.71 -11.21 7.53
C LEU A 89 6.88 -11.73 8.38
N LYS A 90 7.75 -12.59 7.82
CA LYS A 90 8.82 -13.26 8.59
C LYS A 90 10.04 -12.39 8.87
N ILE A 91 10.43 -11.53 7.93
CA ILE A 91 11.66 -10.73 8.03
C ILE A 91 11.35 -9.32 8.52
N HIS A 92 10.28 -8.71 8.01
CA HIS A 92 9.95 -7.31 8.27
C HIS A 92 8.81 -7.14 9.28
N GLY A 93 8.10 -8.21 9.65
CA GLY A 93 7.00 -8.16 10.62
C GLY A 93 5.84 -7.27 10.18
N MET A 94 5.66 -7.07 8.87
CA MET A 94 4.72 -6.11 8.30
C MET A 94 3.70 -6.78 7.40
N THR A 95 2.52 -6.18 7.29
CA THR A 95 1.48 -6.68 6.39
C THR A 95 1.69 -6.20 4.95
N ALA A 96 1.08 -6.90 3.99
CA ALA A 96 1.11 -6.48 2.60
C ALA A 96 0.44 -5.11 2.37
N ALA A 97 -0.55 -4.74 3.19
CA ALA A 97 -1.19 -3.45 3.13
C ALA A 97 -0.24 -2.33 3.58
N GLU A 98 0.40 -2.49 4.74
CA GLU A 98 1.42 -1.55 5.24
C GLU A 98 2.58 -1.39 4.26
N TYR A 99 3.03 -2.48 3.65
CA TYR A 99 4.08 -2.45 2.65
C TYR A 99 3.69 -1.58 1.46
N ARG A 100 2.48 -1.75 0.94
CA ARG A 100 1.99 -0.94 -0.17
C ARG A 100 1.85 0.53 0.20
N GLU A 101 1.46 0.84 1.44
CA GLU A 101 1.37 2.23 1.91
C GLU A 101 2.75 2.88 2.05
N ARG A 102 3.72 2.20 2.67
CA ARG A 102 5.10 2.71 2.85
C ARG A 102 5.78 3.06 1.53
N PHE A 103 5.56 2.25 0.50
CA PHE A 103 6.20 2.42 -0.81
C PHE A 103 5.30 3.09 -1.85
N ASN A 104 4.14 3.62 -1.44
CA ASN A 104 3.18 4.27 -2.31
C ASN A 104 2.70 3.38 -3.49
N LEU A 105 2.63 2.06 -3.28
CA LEU A 105 2.15 1.11 -4.28
C LEU A 105 0.61 1.05 -4.27
N PRO A 106 -0.09 1.05 -5.41
CA PRO A 106 -1.56 0.89 -5.46
C PRO A 106 -2.06 -0.33 -4.67
N ALA A 107 -3.28 -0.26 -4.13
CA ALA A 107 -3.83 -1.34 -3.28
C ALA A 107 -3.90 -2.70 -4.00
N GLU A 108 -4.20 -2.69 -5.30
CA GLU A 108 -4.32 -3.89 -6.15
C GLU A 108 -2.97 -4.40 -6.69
N THR A 109 -1.86 -3.76 -6.32
CA THR A 109 -0.53 -4.15 -6.80
C THR A 109 -0.19 -5.56 -6.29
N PRO A 110 0.09 -6.52 -7.20
CA PRO A 110 0.49 -7.84 -6.79
C PRO A 110 1.93 -7.83 -6.26
N LEU A 111 2.16 -8.49 -5.12
CA LEU A 111 3.49 -8.59 -4.52
C LEU A 111 4.16 -9.93 -4.91
N ALA A 112 4.08 -10.26 -6.20
CA ALA A 112 4.60 -11.50 -6.78
C ALA A 112 5.11 -11.25 -8.20
N GLY A 113 6.15 -11.99 -8.60
CA GLY A 113 6.75 -11.90 -9.93
C GLY A 113 5.83 -12.41 -11.05
N VAL A 114 6.12 -12.05 -12.30
CA VAL A 114 5.29 -12.39 -13.47
C VAL A 114 5.11 -13.89 -13.63
N ALA A 115 6.21 -14.66 -13.62
CA ALA A 115 6.19 -16.10 -13.81
C ALA A 115 5.29 -16.82 -12.79
N TYR A 116 5.37 -16.43 -11.52
CA TYR A 116 4.51 -16.99 -10.47
C TYR A 116 3.02 -16.66 -10.69
N ARG A 117 2.73 -15.40 -11.08
CA ARG A 117 1.35 -14.97 -11.37
C ARG A 117 0.76 -15.69 -12.58
N GLN A 118 1.54 -15.90 -13.63
CA GLN A 118 1.13 -16.64 -14.82
C GLN A 118 0.84 -18.11 -14.46
N ALA A 119 1.76 -18.79 -13.78
CA ALA A 119 1.56 -20.18 -13.36
C ALA A 119 0.30 -20.36 -12.50
N GLN A 120 0.03 -19.42 -11.58
CA GLN A 120 -1.18 -19.48 -10.76
C GLN A 120 -2.44 -19.19 -11.58
N ARG A 121 -2.39 -18.27 -12.53
CA ARG A 121 -3.51 -17.99 -13.45
C ARG A 121 -3.83 -19.21 -14.30
N ASP A 122 -2.81 -19.85 -14.87
CA ASP A 122 -2.99 -21.06 -15.69
C ASP A 122 -3.56 -22.22 -14.87
N LYS A 123 -3.09 -22.39 -13.63
CA LYS A 123 -3.66 -23.36 -12.70
C LYS A 123 -5.15 -23.10 -12.46
N MET A 124 -5.54 -21.85 -12.18
CA MET A 124 -6.94 -21.50 -11.98
C MET A 124 -7.78 -21.75 -13.24
N ASN A 125 -7.27 -21.37 -14.42
CA ASN A 125 -7.94 -21.61 -15.70
C ASN A 125 -8.16 -23.11 -15.96
N ARG A 126 -7.19 -23.97 -15.63
CA ARG A 126 -7.35 -25.43 -15.73
C ARG A 126 -8.44 -25.94 -14.80
N LEU A 127 -8.43 -25.54 -13.53
CA LEU A 127 -9.45 -25.95 -12.57
C LEU A 127 -10.87 -25.52 -12.97
N ILE A 128 -10.99 -24.34 -13.58
CA ILE A 128 -12.25 -23.86 -14.17
C ILE A 128 -12.67 -24.75 -15.35
N LYS A 129 -11.74 -25.06 -16.25
CA LYS A 129 -11.98 -25.93 -17.41
C LYS A 129 -12.39 -27.34 -16.99
N ASP A 130 -11.77 -27.88 -15.95
CA ASP A 130 -12.04 -29.21 -15.40
C ASP A 130 -13.36 -29.24 -14.61
N GLY A 131 -14.03 -28.10 -14.43
CA GLY A 131 -15.28 -28.00 -13.68
C GLY A 131 -15.13 -28.15 -12.16
N VAL A 132 -13.90 -28.22 -11.65
CA VAL A 132 -13.61 -28.28 -10.21
C VAL A 132 -14.01 -26.97 -9.53
N ILE A 133 -13.75 -25.84 -10.19
CA ILE A 133 -14.19 -24.51 -9.75
C ILE A 133 -15.35 -24.08 -10.64
N THR A 134 -16.54 -23.95 -10.06
CA THR A 134 -17.76 -23.52 -10.75
C THR A 134 -18.19 -22.13 -10.31
N HIS A 135 -18.74 -21.34 -11.23
CA HIS A 135 -19.11 -19.93 -11.00
C HIS A 135 -20.53 -19.74 -10.45
N TRP A 136 -21.15 -20.78 -9.89
CA TRP A 136 -22.58 -20.75 -9.54
C TRP A 136 -22.93 -19.73 -8.44
N HIS A 137 -21.95 -19.38 -7.60
CA HIS A 137 -22.05 -18.43 -6.48
C HIS A 137 -21.46 -17.05 -6.84
N LEU A 138 -21.11 -16.82 -8.11
CA LEU A 138 -20.49 -15.58 -8.56
C LEU A 138 -21.50 -14.42 -8.66
N ALA A 139 -22.82 -14.69 -8.69
CA ALA A 139 -23.85 -13.65 -8.73
C ALA A 139 -23.74 -12.68 -7.55
N ASP A 140 -23.68 -13.22 -6.33
CA ASP A 140 -23.48 -12.45 -5.10
C ASP A 140 -22.13 -11.71 -5.09
N ALA A 141 -21.08 -12.34 -5.66
CA ALA A 141 -19.76 -11.73 -5.76
C ALA A 141 -19.75 -10.55 -6.74
N VAL A 142 -20.46 -10.66 -7.86
CA VAL A 142 -20.64 -9.58 -8.85
C VAL A 142 -21.45 -8.43 -8.24
N GLU A 143 -22.50 -8.73 -7.48
CA GLU A 143 -23.29 -7.70 -6.81
C GLU A 143 -22.47 -6.96 -5.76
N LYS A 144 -21.71 -7.67 -4.93
CA LYS A 144 -20.74 -7.06 -3.99
C LYS A 144 -19.67 -6.24 -4.71
N ALA A 145 -19.21 -6.68 -5.87
CA ALA A 145 -18.20 -5.95 -6.65
C ALA A 145 -18.75 -4.64 -7.25
N ARG A 146 -20.05 -4.56 -7.57
CA ARG A 146 -20.68 -3.31 -8.08
C ARG A 146 -20.66 -2.19 -7.04
N THR A 147 -20.89 -2.54 -5.78
CA THR A 147 -20.95 -1.59 -4.67
C THR A 147 -19.59 -1.38 -4.00
N ALA A 148 -18.65 -2.33 -4.17
CA ALA A 148 -17.29 -2.19 -3.69
C ALA A 148 -16.61 -0.96 -4.30
N GLY A 149 -16.21 -0.02 -3.45
CA GLY A 149 -15.33 1.07 -3.86
C GLY A 149 -14.01 0.52 -4.39
N ARG A 150 -13.49 1.12 -5.47
CA ARG A 150 -12.08 0.92 -5.83
C ARG A 150 -11.23 1.38 -4.65
N GLY A 151 -10.23 0.57 -4.27
CA GLY A 151 -9.37 0.86 -3.12
C GLY A 151 -8.74 2.25 -3.16
N ARG A 152 -8.17 2.69 -2.03
CA ARG A 152 -7.60 4.05 -1.91
C ARG A 152 -6.59 4.31 -3.03
N ARG A 153 -6.89 5.31 -3.85
CA ARG A 153 -5.99 5.79 -4.92
C ARG A 153 -4.76 6.46 -4.32
N ARG A 154 -3.62 6.31 -4.99
CA ARG A 154 -2.38 6.97 -4.59
C ARG A 154 -2.34 8.41 -5.08
N GLU A 155 -1.41 9.20 -4.54
CA GLU A 155 -1.31 10.63 -4.85
C GLU A 155 -1.05 10.87 -6.34
N PHE A 156 -0.19 10.07 -6.96
CA PHE A 156 0.08 10.16 -8.39
C PHE A 156 -1.14 9.79 -9.25
N ASP A 157 -1.95 8.80 -8.84
CA ASP A 157 -3.19 8.44 -9.55
C ASP A 157 -4.20 9.59 -9.51
N LEU A 158 -4.29 10.29 -8.37
CA LEU A 158 -5.17 11.45 -8.21
C LEU A 158 -4.68 12.65 -9.04
N ALA A 159 -3.37 12.87 -9.08
CA ALA A 159 -2.76 13.90 -9.90
C ALA A 159 -3.00 13.64 -11.40
N GLU A 160 -2.76 12.41 -11.86
CA GLU A 160 -3.03 12.00 -13.24
C GLU A 160 -4.52 12.15 -13.59
N GLN A 161 -5.41 11.75 -12.68
CA GLN A 161 -6.84 11.94 -12.85
C GLN A 161 -7.21 13.42 -12.99
N LYS A 162 -6.62 14.30 -12.17
CA LYS A 162 -6.85 15.75 -12.22
C LYS A 162 -6.42 16.31 -13.58
N GLU A 163 -5.26 15.91 -14.08
CA GLU A 163 -4.78 16.34 -15.41
C GLU A 163 -5.65 15.79 -16.54
N ARG A 164 -6.09 14.52 -16.46
CA ARG A 164 -7.03 13.95 -17.42
C ARG A 164 -8.36 14.69 -17.42
N ILE A 165 -8.88 15.04 -16.24
CA ILE A 165 -10.11 15.83 -16.13
C ILE A 165 -9.90 17.20 -16.76
N LYS A 166 -8.78 17.90 -16.52
CA LYS A 166 -8.50 19.19 -17.17
C LYS A 166 -8.43 19.06 -18.70
N ARG A 167 -7.78 18.01 -19.21
CA ARG A 167 -7.65 17.78 -20.65
C ARG A 167 -8.99 17.47 -21.30
N ASN A 168 -9.78 16.59 -20.68
CA ASN A 168 -11.10 16.18 -21.17
C ASN A 168 -12.20 17.18 -20.79
N SER A 169 -11.87 18.19 -19.98
CA SER A 169 -12.84 19.21 -19.61
C SER A 169 -13.06 20.15 -20.79
N HIS A 170 -14.08 19.85 -21.57
CA HIS A 170 -14.74 20.79 -22.48
C HIS A 170 -15.53 21.86 -21.70
N TYR A 171 -15.02 22.29 -20.54
CA TYR A 171 -15.71 23.27 -19.71
C TYR A 171 -15.77 24.60 -20.45
N LYS A 172 -14.72 24.98 -21.19
CA LYS A 172 -14.67 26.22 -21.98
C LYS A 172 -15.76 26.25 -23.05
N GLU A 173 -16.03 25.11 -23.70
CA GLU A 173 -17.07 24.96 -24.72
C GLU A 173 -18.48 24.91 -24.10
N ARG A 174 -18.63 24.34 -22.90
CA ARG A 174 -19.92 24.28 -22.18
C ARG A 174 -20.23 25.58 -21.42
N THR A 175 -19.23 26.39 -21.11
CA THR A 175 -19.43 27.69 -20.46
C THR A 175 -19.83 28.73 -21.49
N LEU A 176 -20.89 29.46 -21.17
CA LEU A 176 -21.26 30.68 -21.89
C LEU A 176 -20.03 31.63 -21.99
N PRO A 177 -19.74 32.21 -23.16
CA PRO A 177 -18.60 33.10 -23.32
C PRO A 177 -18.75 34.36 -22.44
N PRO A 178 -17.66 35.06 -22.11
CA PRO A 178 -17.74 36.35 -21.41
C PRO A 178 -18.64 37.33 -22.19
N GLY A 179 -19.46 38.11 -21.49
CA GLY A 179 -20.41 39.08 -22.04
C GLY A 179 -21.71 38.49 -22.60
N SER A 180 -21.88 37.16 -22.61
CA SER A 180 -23.11 36.54 -23.10
C SER A 180 -24.23 36.52 -22.06
N LYS A 181 -25.47 36.42 -22.57
CA LYS A 181 -26.67 36.29 -21.75
C LYS A 181 -27.06 34.82 -21.59
N ARG A 182 -27.73 34.50 -20.49
CA ARG A 182 -28.37 33.18 -20.29
C ARG A 182 -29.61 33.06 -21.16
N ALA A 183 -30.18 31.85 -21.25
CA ALA A 183 -31.48 31.62 -21.88
C ALA A 183 -32.60 32.53 -21.34
N ASP A 184 -32.52 32.89 -20.04
CA ASP A 184 -33.47 33.80 -19.38
C ASP A 184 -33.18 35.30 -19.66
N GLY A 185 -32.23 35.66 -20.52
CA GLY A 185 -31.85 37.04 -20.85
C GLY A 185 -30.96 37.76 -19.83
N ARG A 186 -30.76 37.20 -18.63
CA ARG A 186 -29.89 37.74 -17.56
C ARG A 186 -28.41 37.61 -17.88
N ASP A 187 -27.59 38.49 -17.31
CA ASP A 187 -26.13 38.47 -17.48
C ASP A 187 -25.52 37.16 -16.92
N ALA A 188 -24.83 36.41 -17.79
CA ALA A 188 -24.20 35.14 -17.42
C ALA A 188 -22.92 35.31 -16.60
N ASP A 189 -22.21 36.43 -16.72
CA ASP A 189 -20.99 36.72 -15.97
C ASP A 189 -21.33 37.13 -14.55
N ARG A 190 -22.30 38.03 -14.36
CA ARG A 190 -22.82 38.38 -13.03
C ARG A 190 -23.32 37.15 -12.27
N PHE A 191 -24.03 36.24 -12.96
CA PHE A 191 -24.49 35.00 -12.35
C PHE A 191 -23.32 34.08 -11.94
N ARG A 192 -22.26 33.99 -12.75
CA ARG A 192 -21.03 33.25 -12.41
C ARG A 192 -20.33 33.84 -11.19
N GLU A 193 -20.20 35.16 -11.11
CA GLU A 193 -19.63 35.88 -9.97
C GLU A 193 -20.42 35.61 -8.69
N TYR A 194 -21.75 35.74 -8.75
CA TYR A 194 -22.65 35.42 -7.63
C TYR A 194 -22.51 33.95 -7.18
N GLN A 195 -22.47 32.99 -8.10
CA GLN A 195 -22.31 31.57 -7.77
C GLN A 195 -20.96 31.28 -7.11
N ARG A 196 -19.87 31.95 -7.55
CA ARG A 196 -18.55 31.83 -6.91
C ARG A 196 -18.57 32.38 -5.49
N ALA A 197 -19.12 33.59 -5.31
CA ALA A 197 -19.27 34.22 -4.00
C ALA A 197 -20.10 33.37 -3.04
N ARG A 198 -21.25 32.86 -3.48
CA ARG A 198 -22.13 32.01 -2.65
C ARG A 198 -21.48 30.67 -2.27
N ARG A 199 -20.72 30.04 -3.16
CA ARG A 199 -19.96 28.82 -2.86
C ARG A 199 -18.85 29.08 -1.84
N ALA A 200 -18.16 30.21 -1.93
CA ALA A 200 -17.14 30.61 -0.97
C ALA A 200 -17.75 30.92 0.41
N GLN A 201 -18.88 31.64 0.43
CA GLN A 201 -19.61 31.94 1.66
C GLN A 201 -20.08 30.67 2.37
N LYS A 202 -20.59 29.68 1.63
CA LYS A 202 -20.96 28.37 2.19
C LYS A 202 -19.77 27.59 2.78
N LYS A 203 -18.55 27.84 2.28
CA LYS A 203 -17.30 27.30 2.82
C LYS A 203 -16.73 28.13 3.98
N GLY A 204 -17.41 29.19 4.41
CA GLY A 204 -16.99 30.07 5.51
C GLY A 204 -16.20 31.31 5.09
N ASN A 205 -15.97 31.55 3.79
CA ASN A 205 -15.29 32.76 3.31
C ASN A 205 -16.30 33.75 2.70
N GLY A 206 -16.58 34.83 3.42
CA GLY A 206 -17.53 35.87 3.01
C GLY A 206 -16.95 37.00 2.13
N VAL A 207 -15.63 37.06 1.93
CA VAL A 207 -14.96 38.19 1.25
C VAL A 207 -15.48 38.39 -0.17
N LEU A 208 -15.55 37.30 -0.95
CA LEU A 208 -16.05 37.34 -2.33
C LEU A 208 -17.52 37.78 -2.43
N MET A 209 -18.31 37.58 -1.37
CA MET A 209 -19.69 38.03 -1.32
C MET A 209 -19.80 39.52 -1.00
N ALA A 210 -18.92 40.04 -0.14
CA ALA A 210 -18.79 41.47 0.10
C ALA A 210 -18.37 42.20 -1.19
N GLU A 211 -17.32 41.74 -1.88
CA GLU A 211 -16.87 42.30 -3.17
C GLU A 211 -18.00 42.27 -4.23
N TYR A 212 -18.75 41.17 -4.29
CA TYR A 212 -19.90 41.06 -5.20
C TYR A 212 -20.99 42.09 -4.88
N LEU A 213 -21.33 42.29 -3.60
CA LEU A 213 -22.36 43.24 -3.18
C LEU A 213 -21.93 44.69 -3.35
N GLU A 214 -20.63 44.98 -3.24
CA GLU A 214 -20.06 46.30 -3.55
C GLU A 214 -20.16 46.60 -5.04
N LYS A 215 -19.82 45.61 -5.89
CA LYS A 215 -19.93 45.73 -7.35
C LYS A 215 -21.38 45.78 -7.85
N TYR A 216 -22.30 45.05 -7.20
CA TYR A 216 -23.73 45.02 -7.55
C TYR A 216 -24.58 45.24 -6.27
N PRO A 217 -24.84 46.51 -5.91
CA PRO A 217 -25.62 46.82 -4.72
C PRO A 217 -27.06 46.28 -4.79
N LYS A 218 -27.72 46.18 -3.63
CA LYS A 218 -29.12 45.74 -3.60
C LYS A 218 -29.99 46.70 -4.41
N GLY A 219 -30.71 46.17 -5.40
CA GLY A 219 -31.57 46.94 -6.30
C GLY A 219 -31.07 47.00 -7.74
N THR A 220 -29.83 46.59 -8.06
CA THR A 220 -29.35 46.57 -9.44
C THR A 220 -30.05 45.48 -10.27
N PRO A 221 -30.72 45.81 -11.40
CA PRO A 221 -31.38 44.85 -12.30
C PRO A 221 -30.42 43.78 -12.82
N TRP A 222 -30.89 42.53 -12.98
CA TRP A 222 -30.11 41.35 -13.38
C TRP A 222 -29.88 41.20 -14.88
#